data_AF-A0A2E5UQ04-F1
#
_entry.id   AF-A0A2E5UQ04-F1
#
_cell.length_a   1.000
_cell.length_b   1.000
_cell.length_c   1.000
_cell.angle_alpha   90.00
_cell.angle_beta   90.00
_cell.angle_gamma   90.00
#
_symmetry.space_group_name_H-M   'P 1'
#
loop_
_entity.id
_entity.type
_entity.pdbx_description
1 polymer ?
#
loop_
_entity_poly.entity_id
_entity_poly.type
_entity_poly.pdbx_seq_one_letter_code
_entity_poly.pdbx_strand_id
1 'polypeptide(L)'
;MDKSFFLDNHLLVSGILLIIISVILFLVKKTTTLYKILFFSLLINFLSFYLTLISNNLFDFTIHLPIHLCYLTELGILISLIFKNKKFYPILALNSLGGGISGLTNSNLVLNSYWIEFSHLYLSHINLIFFFIIVYKERFTINKKMFSTSILINGSVFFFSAIFNKIFGSNYWFTVSRPEGKNLTLLFSDWPDYLIGLIIIGLFSYYATFIILKKNRSI
;
A
#
# COMPACT_ATOMS: atom_id res chain seq x y z
N MET A 1 24.05 -4.02 8.22
CA MET A 1 23.84 -2.96 7.22
C MET A 1 23.30 -1.74 7.95
N ASP A 2 23.76 -0.54 7.58
CA ASP A 2 23.28 0.72 8.16
C ASP A 2 21.93 1.14 7.52
N LYS A 3 21.07 1.87 8.24
CA LYS A 3 19.78 2.38 7.72
C LYS A 3 20.00 3.37 6.58
N SER A 4 21.12 4.10 6.59
CA SER A 4 21.55 4.98 5.51
C SER A 4 21.57 4.25 4.16
N PHE A 5 22.08 3.01 4.14
CA PHE A 5 22.09 2.17 2.95
C PHE A 5 20.68 2.00 2.35
N PHE A 6 19.67 1.72 3.17
CA PHE A 6 18.30 1.50 2.69
C PHE A 6 17.64 2.78 2.18
N LEU A 7 17.96 3.92 2.80
CA LEU A 7 17.46 5.23 2.35
C LEU A 7 18.11 5.68 1.04
N ASP A 8 19.39 5.36 0.85
CA ASP A 8 20.13 5.74 -0.36
C ASP A 8 19.95 4.75 -1.51
N ASN A 9 19.68 3.48 -1.19
CA ASN A 9 19.51 2.40 -2.16
C ASN A 9 18.05 1.91 -2.23
N HIS A 10 17.08 2.75 -1.85
CA HIS A 10 15.66 2.39 -1.82
C HIS A 10 15.20 1.72 -3.13
N LEU A 11 15.52 2.32 -4.29
CA LEU A 11 15.15 1.78 -5.60
C LEU A 11 15.82 0.43 -5.91
N LEU A 12 17.05 0.21 -5.44
CA LEU A 12 17.75 -1.06 -5.60
C LEU A 12 17.09 -2.16 -4.77
N VAL A 13 16.73 -1.86 -3.51
CA VAL A 13 16.00 -2.79 -2.65
C VAL A 13 14.64 -3.13 -3.25
N SER A 14 13.89 -2.11 -3.71
CA SER A 14 12.63 -2.30 -4.42
C SER A 14 12.77 -3.14 -5.69
N GLY A 15 13.82 -2.94 -6.47
CA GLY A 15 14.12 -3.73 -7.66
C GLY A 15 14.36 -5.21 -7.35
N ILE A 16 15.13 -5.50 -6.30
CA ILE A 16 15.37 -6.87 -5.82
C ILE A 16 14.05 -7.54 -5.41
N LEU A 17 13.19 -6.83 -4.68
CA LEU A 17 11.88 -7.34 -4.26
C LEU A 17 10.96 -7.65 -5.44
N LEU A 18 10.97 -6.81 -6.47
CA LEU A 18 10.22 -7.05 -7.71
C LEU A 18 10.75 -8.27 -8.48
N ILE A 19 12.07 -8.49 -8.49
CA ILE A 19 12.68 -9.70 -9.07
C ILE A 19 12.21 -10.94 -8.30
N ILE A 20 12.24 -10.91 -6.96
CA ILE A 20 11.78 -12.02 -6.12
C ILE A 20 10.31 -12.37 -6.43
N ILE A 21 9.42 -11.38 -6.49
CA ILE A 21 8.02 -11.61 -6.88
C ILE A 21 7.92 -12.19 -8.28
N SER A 22 8.69 -11.66 -9.23
CA SER A 22 8.66 -12.12 -10.63
C SER A 22 9.10 -13.59 -10.74
N VAL A 23 10.12 -13.99 -9.98
CA VAL A 23 10.56 -15.39 -9.87
C VAL A 23 9.47 -16.27 -9.26
N ILE A 24 8.84 -15.84 -8.15
CA ILE A 24 7.72 -16.58 -7.53
C ILE A 24 6.59 -16.77 -8.53
N LEU A 25 6.20 -15.74 -9.27
CA LEU A 25 5.13 -15.79 -10.28
C LEU A 25 5.50 -16.69 -11.47
N PHE A 26 6.79 -16.71 -11.84
CA PHE A 26 7.30 -17.59 -12.87
C PHE A 26 7.20 -19.06 -12.44
N LEU A 27 7.66 -19.38 -11.23
CA LEU A 27 7.67 -20.75 -10.69
C LEU A 27 6.28 -21.24 -10.29
N VAL A 28 5.44 -20.38 -9.71
CA VAL A 28 4.14 -20.75 -9.14
C VAL A 28 3.00 -20.33 -10.07
N LYS A 29 2.52 -21.29 -10.87
CA LYS A 29 1.44 -21.04 -11.82
C LYS A 29 0.04 -21.06 -11.21
N LYS A 30 -0.19 -21.81 -10.13
CA LYS A 30 -1.52 -21.92 -9.48
C LYS A 30 -1.83 -20.70 -8.62
N THR A 31 -2.92 -19.99 -8.91
CA THR A 31 -3.36 -18.80 -8.15
C THR A 31 -3.69 -19.13 -6.70
N THR A 32 -4.21 -20.32 -6.43
CA THR A 32 -4.47 -20.80 -5.07
C THR A 32 -3.21 -20.87 -4.21
N THR A 33 -2.07 -21.29 -4.78
CA THR A 33 -0.78 -21.28 -4.09
C THR A 33 -0.25 -19.86 -3.91
N LEU A 34 -0.42 -18.98 -4.92
CA LEU A 34 -0.02 -17.57 -4.79
C LEU A 34 -0.78 -16.85 -3.66
N TYR A 35 -2.08 -17.07 -3.52
CA TYR A 35 -2.85 -16.54 -2.39
C TYR A 35 -2.38 -17.06 -1.04
N LYS A 36 -1.92 -18.32 -0.94
CA LYS A 36 -1.34 -18.85 0.29
C LYS A 36 -0.03 -18.13 0.64
N ILE A 37 0.86 -17.93 -0.34
CA ILE A 37 2.11 -17.19 -0.15
C ILE A 37 1.80 -15.75 0.29
N LEU A 38 0.88 -15.08 -0.40
CA LEU A 38 0.43 -13.74 -0.05
C LEU A 38 -0.14 -13.71 1.38
N PHE A 39 -1.01 -14.65 1.74
CA PHE A 39 -1.59 -14.75 3.09
C PHE A 39 -0.52 -14.83 4.18
N PHE A 40 0.47 -15.73 4.02
CA PHE A 40 1.54 -15.87 5.00
C PHE A 40 2.46 -14.65 5.02
N SER A 41 2.75 -14.04 3.87
CA SER A 41 3.52 -12.80 3.79
C SER A 41 2.85 -11.65 4.55
N LEU A 42 1.54 -11.44 4.33
CA LEU A 42 0.74 -10.44 5.04
C LEU A 42 0.72 -10.71 6.55
N LEU A 43 0.47 -11.97 6.95
CA LEU A 43 0.41 -12.36 8.35
C LEU A 43 1.74 -12.15 9.06
N ILE A 44 2.85 -12.56 8.45
CA ILE A 44 4.21 -12.35 8.99
C ILE A 44 4.52 -10.85 9.06
N ASN A 45 4.17 -10.08 8.04
CA ASN A 45 4.40 -8.64 8.02
C ASN A 45 3.67 -7.95 9.19
N PHE A 46 2.37 -8.17 9.35
CA PHE A 46 1.60 -7.58 10.45
C PHE A 46 2.06 -8.04 11.83
N LEU A 47 2.27 -9.34 12.02
CA LEU A 47 2.71 -9.87 13.31
C LEU A 47 4.09 -9.33 13.68
N SER A 48 5.06 -9.39 12.77
CA SER A 48 6.40 -8.88 13.04
C SER A 48 6.39 -7.38 13.32
N PHE A 49 5.61 -6.60 12.57
CA PHE A 49 5.48 -5.16 12.79
C PHE A 49 4.93 -4.82 14.17
N TYR A 50 3.71 -5.25 14.47
CA TYR A 50 3.05 -4.88 15.73
C TYR A 50 3.68 -5.55 16.95
N LEU A 51 4.09 -6.81 16.87
CA LEU A 51 4.72 -7.48 18.03
C LEU A 51 6.05 -6.81 18.37
N THR A 52 6.86 -6.43 17.39
CA THR A 52 8.12 -5.72 17.65
C THR A 52 7.86 -4.35 18.29
N LEU A 53 6.91 -3.57 17.75
CA LEU A 53 6.60 -2.26 18.31
C LEU A 53 6.06 -2.34 19.73
N ILE A 54 5.14 -3.28 20.00
CA ILE A 54 4.52 -3.44 21.31
C ILE A 54 5.54 -4.01 22.32
N SER A 55 6.27 -5.07 21.98
CA SER A 55 7.23 -5.70 22.90
C SER A 55 8.38 -4.79 23.32
N ASN A 56 8.73 -3.80 22.48
CA ASN A 56 9.78 -2.82 22.77
C ASN A 56 9.23 -1.48 23.28
N ASN A 57 7.92 -1.37 23.55
CA ASN A 57 7.25 -0.12 23.94
C ASN A 57 7.50 1.06 22.98
N LEU A 58 7.62 0.76 21.67
CA LEU A 58 7.86 1.73 20.60
C LEU A 58 6.57 2.10 19.85
N PHE A 59 5.45 1.45 20.17
CA PHE A 59 4.17 1.73 19.52
C PHE A 59 3.65 3.12 19.88
N ASP A 60 3.53 3.95 18.86
CA ASP A 60 2.89 5.26 18.88
C ASP A 60 1.65 5.25 17.98
N PHE A 61 0.46 5.46 18.53
CA PHE A 61 -0.79 5.43 17.78
C PHE A 61 -0.94 6.60 16.79
N THR A 62 -0.15 7.67 16.92
CA THR A 62 -0.13 8.79 15.97
C THR A 62 0.63 8.47 14.69
N ILE A 63 1.45 7.41 14.71
CA ILE A 63 2.31 6.97 13.59
C ILE A 63 1.91 5.58 13.09
N HIS A 64 1.64 4.65 14.01
CA HIS A 64 1.64 3.21 13.73
C HIS A 64 0.25 2.58 13.57
N LEU A 65 -0.85 3.34 13.69
CA LEU A 65 -2.16 2.79 13.35
C LEU A 65 -2.23 2.51 11.84
N PRO A 66 -2.98 1.48 11.41
CA PRO A 66 -3.11 1.15 10.01
C PRO A 66 -4.13 2.08 9.34
N ILE A 67 -3.92 3.40 9.40
CA ILE A 67 -4.81 4.41 8.81
C ILE A 67 -4.28 4.86 7.44
N HIS A 68 -2.96 4.77 7.19
CA HIS A 68 -2.40 4.98 5.85
C HIS A 68 -3.06 4.04 4.81
N LEU A 69 -3.24 4.54 3.58
CA LEU A 69 -3.92 3.83 2.50
C LEU A 69 -3.32 2.44 2.23
N CYS A 70 -1.99 2.32 2.20
CA CYS A 70 -1.32 1.05 1.97
C CYS A 70 -1.61 0.04 3.08
N TYR A 71 -1.56 0.47 4.36
CA TYR A 71 -1.78 -0.41 5.51
C TYR A 71 -3.25 -0.83 5.60
N LEU A 72 -4.20 0.08 5.34
CA LEU A 72 -5.62 -0.25 5.24
C LEU A 72 -5.90 -1.25 4.12
N THR A 73 -5.27 -1.04 2.96
CA THR A 73 -5.43 -1.94 1.80
C THR A 73 -4.85 -3.31 2.11
N GLU A 74 -3.66 -3.35 2.71
CA GLU A 74 -3.02 -4.59 3.14
C GLU A 74 -3.87 -5.36 4.15
N LEU A 75 -4.38 -4.67 5.17
CA LEU A 75 -5.26 -5.24 6.18
C LEU A 75 -6.56 -5.76 5.56
N GLY A 76 -7.14 -4.99 4.63
CA GLY A 76 -8.34 -5.38 3.89
C GLY A 76 -8.12 -6.61 3.02
N ILE A 77 -6.94 -6.77 2.40
CA ILE A 77 -6.56 -7.99 1.68
C ILE A 77 -6.49 -9.17 2.65
N LEU A 78 -5.78 -9.04 3.78
CA LEU A 78 -5.66 -10.11 4.76
C LEU A 78 -7.04 -10.56 5.28
N ILE A 79 -7.89 -9.61 5.68
CA ILE A 79 -9.27 -9.88 6.12
C ILE A 79 -10.06 -10.60 5.03
N SER A 80 -9.97 -10.14 3.78
CA SER A 80 -10.68 -10.77 2.66
C SER A 80 -10.21 -12.21 2.40
N LEU A 81 -8.94 -12.53 2.66
CA LEU A 81 -8.40 -13.89 2.55
C LEU A 81 -8.86 -14.78 3.71
N ILE A 82 -8.87 -14.27 4.95
CA ILE A 82 -9.35 -15.00 6.14
C ILE A 82 -10.81 -15.40 5.96
N PHE A 83 -11.67 -14.45 5.60
CA PHE A 83 -13.11 -14.69 5.44
C PHE A 83 -13.48 -15.24 4.06
N LYS A 84 -12.50 -15.43 3.16
CA LYS A 84 -12.71 -15.85 1.76
C LYS A 84 -13.77 -15.01 1.04
N ASN A 85 -13.85 -13.72 1.37
CA ASN A 85 -14.88 -12.81 0.90
C ASN A 85 -14.31 -11.81 -0.10
N LYS A 86 -14.77 -11.87 -1.35
CA LYS A 86 -14.30 -10.99 -2.43
C LYS A 86 -15.06 -9.65 -2.55
N LYS A 87 -15.98 -9.35 -1.63
CA LYS A 87 -16.80 -8.11 -1.66
C LYS A 87 -15.97 -6.83 -1.79
N PHE A 88 -14.82 -6.77 -1.12
CA PHE A 88 -13.93 -5.60 -1.13
C PHE A 88 -12.81 -5.67 -2.17
N TYR A 89 -12.71 -6.74 -2.97
CA TYR A 89 -11.68 -6.83 -4.01
C TYR A 89 -11.63 -5.62 -4.97
N PRO A 90 -12.75 -4.94 -5.33
CA PRO A 90 -12.67 -3.79 -6.22
C PRO A 90 -11.80 -2.67 -5.67
N ILE A 91 -12.07 -2.22 -4.45
CA ILE A 91 -11.31 -1.15 -3.80
C ILE A 91 -9.87 -1.60 -3.52
N LEU A 92 -9.70 -2.83 -3.06
CA LEU A 92 -8.37 -3.37 -2.75
C LEU A 92 -7.50 -3.46 -4.01
N ALA A 93 -8.04 -3.97 -5.11
CA ALA A 93 -7.30 -4.10 -6.37
C ALA A 93 -6.97 -2.74 -6.98
N LEU A 94 -7.89 -1.78 -6.92
CA LEU A 94 -7.66 -0.41 -7.42
C LEU A 94 -6.59 0.33 -6.60
N ASN A 95 -6.55 0.13 -5.28
CA ASN A 95 -5.51 0.69 -4.41
C ASN A 95 -4.14 0.02 -4.62
N SER A 96 -4.15 -1.27 -4.96
CA SER A 96 -2.96 -2.11 -4.87
C SER A 96 -1.88 -1.79 -5.90
N LEU A 97 -2.24 -1.57 -7.17
CA LEU A 97 -1.23 -1.32 -8.21
C LEU A 97 -0.52 0.03 -7.96
N GLY A 98 -1.32 1.10 -7.84
CA GLY A 98 -0.81 2.44 -7.60
C GLY A 98 -0.07 2.58 -6.28
N GLY A 99 -0.70 2.10 -5.20
CA GLY A 99 -0.12 2.13 -3.86
C GLY A 99 1.15 1.29 -3.77
N GLY A 100 1.20 0.13 -4.43
CA GLY A 100 2.40 -0.69 -4.50
C GLY A 100 3.55 0.02 -5.21
N ILE A 101 3.30 0.57 -6.41
CA ILE A 101 4.32 1.32 -7.17
C ILE A 101 4.79 2.54 -6.39
N SER A 102 3.89 3.31 -5.79
CA SER A 102 4.25 4.55 -5.10
C SER A 102 5.20 4.28 -3.93
N GLY A 103 4.95 3.29 -3.08
CA GLY A 103 5.84 3.00 -1.95
C GLY A 103 7.10 2.19 -2.27
N LEU A 104 7.21 1.63 -3.48
CA LEU A 104 8.48 1.07 -3.97
C LEU A 104 9.36 2.11 -4.67
N THR A 105 8.78 3.25 -5.06
CA THR A 105 9.49 4.35 -5.72
C THR A 105 9.71 5.56 -4.81
N ASN A 106 9.02 5.59 -3.67
CA ASN A 106 9.02 6.67 -2.70
C ASN A 106 9.12 6.10 -1.29
N SER A 107 9.77 6.84 -0.41
CA SER A 107 9.82 6.53 1.02
C SER A 107 9.39 7.75 1.83
N ASN A 108 8.55 7.51 2.84
CA ASN A 108 8.25 8.47 3.90
C ASN A 108 9.17 8.28 5.13
N LEU A 109 10.01 7.24 5.15
CA LEU A 109 10.90 6.93 6.27
C LEU A 109 12.15 7.80 6.25
N VAL A 110 12.70 8.01 7.45
CA VAL A 110 13.91 8.80 7.72
C VAL A 110 14.92 7.95 8.51
N LEU A 111 16.12 8.48 8.78
CA LEU A 111 17.17 7.73 9.47
C LEU A 111 16.76 7.26 10.88
N ASN A 112 15.92 8.07 11.54
CA ASN A 112 15.41 7.79 12.88
C ASN A 112 14.31 6.72 12.90
N SER A 113 13.71 6.38 11.75
CA SER A 113 12.70 5.32 11.65
C SER A 113 13.24 3.98 12.13
N TYR A 114 12.41 3.17 12.78
CA TYR A 114 12.78 1.85 13.28
C TYR A 114 13.02 0.86 12.15
N TRP A 115 13.91 -0.11 12.34
CA TRP A 115 14.18 -1.16 11.36
C TRP A 115 12.92 -1.94 10.93
N ILE A 116 11.98 -2.09 11.86
CA ILE A 116 10.73 -2.76 11.59
C ILE A 116 9.81 -1.94 10.66
N GLU A 117 9.90 -0.61 10.68
CA GLU A 117 9.17 0.27 9.75
C GLU A 117 9.70 0.14 8.31
N PHE A 118 11.02 0.02 8.13
CA PHE A 118 11.60 -0.27 6.81
C PHE A 118 11.11 -1.61 6.27
N SER A 119 11.19 -2.66 7.09
CA SER A 119 10.71 -4.00 6.73
C SER A 119 9.23 -3.96 6.34
N HIS A 120 8.42 -3.28 7.15
CA HIS A 120 6.98 -3.16 6.93
C HIS A 120 6.65 -2.37 5.66
N LEU A 121 7.30 -1.22 5.41
CA LEU A 121 7.14 -0.45 4.17
C LEU A 121 7.35 -1.36 2.95
N TYR A 122 8.51 -2.02 2.85
CA TYR A 122 8.83 -2.85 1.69
C TYR A 122 7.86 -4.03 1.54
N LEU A 123 7.56 -4.75 2.63
CA LEU A 123 6.66 -5.91 2.59
C LEU A 123 5.21 -5.52 2.27
N SER A 124 4.71 -4.43 2.84
CA SER A 124 3.37 -3.94 2.56
C SER A 124 3.22 -3.59 1.08
N HIS A 125 4.14 -2.80 0.53
CA HIS A 125 4.04 -2.35 -0.87
C HIS A 125 4.26 -3.47 -1.88
N ILE A 126 5.16 -4.42 -1.61
CA ILE A 126 5.36 -5.58 -2.48
C ILE A 126 4.15 -6.54 -2.43
N ASN A 127 3.50 -6.71 -1.26
CA ASN A 127 2.27 -7.49 -1.10
C ASN A 127 1.09 -6.88 -1.88
N LEU A 128 1.00 -5.55 -1.96
CA LEU A 128 -0.02 -4.88 -2.78
C LEU A 128 0.16 -5.23 -4.27
N ILE A 129 1.38 -5.09 -4.81
CA ILE A 129 1.67 -5.48 -6.20
C ILE A 129 1.37 -6.97 -6.40
N PHE A 130 1.75 -7.81 -5.44
CA PHE A 130 1.50 -9.24 -5.52
C PHE A 130 0.01 -9.55 -5.63
N PHE A 131 -0.80 -8.96 -4.75
CA PHE A 131 -2.26 -9.12 -4.77
C PHE A 131 -2.84 -8.66 -6.11
N PHE A 132 -2.43 -7.50 -6.62
CA PHE A 132 -2.90 -7.01 -7.92
C PHE A 132 -2.62 -8.02 -9.04
N ILE A 133 -1.40 -8.57 -9.10
CA ILE A 133 -1.03 -9.54 -10.14
C ILE A 133 -1.86 -10.83 -10.01
N ILE A 134 -2.12 -11.32 -8.79
CA ILE A 134 -2.96 -12.50 -8.58
C ILE A 134 -4.39 -12.24 -9.07
N VAL A 135 -4.98 -11.10 -8.68
CA VAL A 135 -6.32 -10.68 -9.10
C VAL A 135 -6.40 -10.52 -10.62
N TYR A 136 -5.37 -9.95 -11.23
CA TYR A 136 -5.26 -9.84 -12.68
C TYR A 136 -5.24 -11.22 -13.35
N LYS A 137 -4.44 -12.16 -12.83
CA LYS A 137 -4.35 -13.54 -13.32
C LYS A 137 -5.65 -14.33 -13.17
N GLU A 138 -6.44 -14.05 -12.14
CA GLU A 138 -7.80 -14.61 -11.96
C GLU A 138 -8.86 -14.00 -12.90
N ARG A 139 -8.47 -13.09 -13.81
CA ARG A 139 -9.41 -12.41 -14.72
C ARG A 139 -10.51 -11.64 -13.97
N PHE A 140 -10.18 -11.12 -12.79
CA PHE A 140 -11.09 -10.26 -12.05
C PHE A 140 -11.32 -8.97 -12.84
N THR A 141 -12.58 -8.51 -12.87
CA THR A 141 -12.98 -7.31 -13.61
C THR A 141 -13.76 -6.35 -12.72
N ILE A 142 -13.64 -5.05 -13.03
CA ILE A 142 -14.32 -3.98 -12.32
C ILE A 142 -15.23 -3.24 -13.29
N ASN A 143 -16.50 -3.09 -12.91
CA ASN A 143 -17.46 -2.27 -13.67
C ASN A 143 -17.49 -0.82 -13.15
N LYS A 144 -18.16 0.08 -13.88
CA LYS A 144 -18.25 1.50 -13.53
C LYS A 144 -18.84 1.74 -12.13
N LYS A 145 -19.87 0.96 -11.73
CA LYS A 145 -20.50 1.09 -10.41
C LYS A 145 -19.51 0.76 -9.29
N MET A 146 -18.80 -0.36 -9.42
CA MET A 146 -17.76 -0.77 -8.47
C MET A 146 -16.63 0.27 -8.38
N PHE A 147 -16.21 0.84 -9.51
CA PHE A 147 -15.23 1.92 -9.55
C PHE A 147 -15.71 3.17 -8.79
N SER A 148 -16.92 3.68 -9.10
CA SER A 148 -17.49 4.84 -8.41
C SER A 148 -17.69 4.60 -6.91
N THR A 149 -18.19 3.42 -6.51
CA THR A 149 -18.31 3.06 -5.09
C THR A 149 -16.95 3.03 -4.40
N SER A 150 -15.91 2.54 -5.07
CA SER A 150 -14.58 2.47 -4.47
C SER A 150 -13.93 3.85 -4.32
N ILE A 151 -14.17 4.79 -5.25
CA ILE A 151 -13.81 6.21 -5.09
C ILE A 151 -14.49 6.81 -3.86
N LEU A 152 -15.80 6.60 -3.70
CA LEU A 152 -16.54 7.13 -2.56
C LEU A 152 -16.01 6.59 -1.23
N ILE A 153 -15.73 5.28 -1.14
CA ILE A 153 -15.17 4.68 0.08
C ILE A 153 -13.78 5.26 0.38
N ASN A 154 -12.88 5.34 -0.60
CA ASN A 154 -11.56 5.95 -0.41
C ASN A 154 -11.65 7.42 0.00
N GLY A 155 -12.58 8.18 -0.59
CA GLY A 155 -12.86 9.56 -0.22
C GLY A 155 -13.32 9.68 1.23
N SER A 156 -14.22 8.79 1.68
CA SER A 156 -14.66 8.73 3.08
C SER A 156 -13.52 8.39 4.04
N VAL A 157 -12.64 7.45 3.67
CA VAL A 157 -11.46 7.09 4.46
C VAL A 157 -10.47 8.25 4.55
N PHE A 158 -10.24 8.95 3.43
CA PHE A 158 -9.40 10.15 3.39
C PHE A 158 -9.96 11.27 4.29
N PHE A 159 -11.27 11.49 4.24
CA PHE A 159 -11.92 12.48 5.10
C PHE A 159 -11.82 12.09 6.59
N PHE A 160 -12.02 10.80 6.90
CA PHE A 160 -11.80 10.27 8.23
C PHE A 160 -10.37 10.49 8.71
N SER A 161 -9.35 10.21 7.89
CA SER A 161 -7.95 10.39 8.28
C SER A 161 -7.60 11.87 8.50
N ALA A 162 -8.16 12.79 7.71
CA ALA A 162 -8.00 14.23 7.93
C ALA A 162 -8.59 14.68 9.28
N ILE A 163 -9.77 14.19 9.64
CA ILE A 163 -10.37 14.48 10.96
C ILE A 163 -9.52 13.87 12.07
N PHE A 164 -9.13 12.61 11.93
CA PHE A 164 -8.30 11.89 12.91
C PHE A 164 -7.01 12.68 13.20
N ASN A 165 -6.32 13.12 12.14
CA ASN A 165 -5.11 13.92 12.26
C ASN A 165 -5.31 15.23 13.02
N LYS A 166 -6.42 15.94 12.76
CA LYS A 166 -6.73 17.17 13.47
C LYS A 166 -7.00 16.95 14.96
N ILE A 167 -7.62 15.82 15.33
CA ILE A 167 -7.97 15.50 16.73
C ILE A 167 -6.74 15.04 17.51
N PHE A 168 -5.92 14.18 16.91
CA PHE A 168 -4.85 13.46 17.61
C PHE A 168 -3.44 14.00 17.32
N GLY A 169 -3.30 15.04 16.49
CA GLY A 169 -2.00 15.59 16.10
C GLY A 169 -1.17 14.63 15.25
N SER A 170 -1.80 13.69 14.53
CA SER A 170 -1.12 12.75 13.63
C SER A 170 -1.04 13.27 12.19
N ASN A 171 -0.41 12.51 11.30
CA ASN A 171 -0.27 12.87 9.88
C ASN A 171 -0.53 11.71 8.90
N TYR A 172 -1.55 10.90 9.15
CA TYR A 172 -2.00 9.86 8.24
C TYR A 172 -2.42 10.43 6.88
N TRP A 173 -2.11 9.71 5.79
CA TRP A 173 -2.34 10.19 4.42
C TRP A 173 -1.71 11.55 4.08
N PHE A 174 -0.84 12.08 4.95
CA PHE A 174 -0.16 13.35 4.77
C PHE A 174 -1.11 14.54 4.61
N THR A 175 -2.26 14.51 5.30
CA THR A 175 -3.29 15.57 5.16
C THR A 175 -2.95 16.85 5.92
N VAL A 176 -1.99 16.79 6.86
CA VAL A 176 -1.57 17.94 7.69
C VAL A 176 -0.23 18.50 7.24
N SER A 177 0.77 17.64 7.03
CA SER A 177 2.10 18.05 6.59
C SER A 177 2.71 17.07 5.59
N ARG A 178 3.72 17.54 4.86
CA ARG A 178 4.44 16.73 3.89
C ARG A 178 5.18 15.56 4.56
N PRO A 179 5.25 14.37 3.92
CA PRO A 179 6.17 13.32 4.36
C PRO A 179 7.64 13.75 4.27
N GLU A 180 8.42 13.51 5.34
CA GLU A 180 9.81 13.94 5.45
C GLU A 180 10.79 13.19 4.52
N GLY A 181 10.49 11.92 4.18
CA GLY A 181 11.39 11.07 3.39
C GLY A 181 11.56 11.49 1.91
N LYS A 182 12.34 10.74 1.14
CA LYS A 182 12.54 10.98 -0.31
C LYS A 182 11.30 10.56 -1.10
N ASN A 183 10.51 11.52 -1.59
CA ASN A 183 9.26 11.23 -2.28
C ASN A 183 8.79 12.35 -3.25
N LEU A 184 7.78 12.05 -4.07
CA LEU A 184 7.23 12.95 -5.10
C LEU A 184 6.64 14.26 -4.57
N THR A 185 6.29 14.37 -3.28
CA THR A 185 5.79 15.64 -2.72
C THR A 185 6.83 16.76 -2.77
N LEU A 186 8.11 16.42 -2.89
CA LEU A 186 9.21 17.38 -3.08
C LEU A 186 9.09 18.19 -4.38
N LEU A 187 8.28 17.74 -5.35
CA LEU A 187 8.02 18.44 -6.61
C LEU A 187 7.00 19.57 -6.47
N PHE A 188 6.30 19.65 -5.33
CA PHE A 188 5.23 20.62 -5.09
C PHE A 188 5.64 21.60 -4.01
N SER A 189 4.88 22.69 -3.87
CA SER A 189 4.96 23.62 -2.74
C SER A 189 4.33 23.03 -1.46
N ASP A 190 4.42 23.76 -0.35
CA ASP A 190 3.86 23.34 0.94
C ASP A 190 2.33 23.18 0.91
N TRP A 191 1.77 22.82 2.06
CA TRP A 191 0.33 22.59 2.19
C TRP A 191 -0.47 23.81 1.68
N PRO A 192 -1.51 23.63 0.83
CA PRO A 192 -2.13 22.35 0.42
C PRO A 192 -1.64 21.79 -0.94
N ASP A 193 -0.66 22.40 -1.58
CA ASP A 193 -0.31 22.12 -2.99
C ASP A 193 0.21 20.70 -3.19
N TYR A 194 1.11 20.21 -2.32
CA TYR A 194 1.59 18.82 -2.40
C TYR A 194 0.45 17.82 -2.21
N LEU A 195 -0.52 18.13 -1.36
CA LEU A 195 -1.66 17.24 -1.08
C LEU A 195 -2.57 17.15 -2.30
N ILE A 196 -2.84 18.28 -2.96
CA ILE A 196 -3.57 18.33 -4.23
C ILE A 196 -2.81 17.52 -5.29
N GLY A 197 -1.49 17.67 -5.38
CA GLY A 197 -0.63 16.89 -6.27
C GLY A 197 -0.76 15.38 -6.05
N LEU A 198 -0.68 14.93 -4.79
CA LEU A 198 -0.87 13.53 -4.42
C LEU A 198 -2.27 13.01 -4.76
N ILE A 199 -3.31 13.80 -4.56
CA ILE A 199 -4.69 13.42 -4.92
C ILE A 199 -4.81 13.23 -6.43
N ILE A 200 -4.26 14.14 -7.23
CA ILE A 200 -4.27 14.04 -8.71
C ILE A 200 -3.53 12.78 -9.17
N ILE A 201 -2.32 12.56 -8.66
CA ILE A 201 -1.52 11.35 -8.97
C ILE A 201 -2.28 10.09 -8.55
N GLY A 202 -2.87 10.09 -7.35
CA GLY A 202 -3.67 9.00 -6.83
C GLY A 202 -4.87 8.68 -7.72
N LEU A 203 -5.66 9.69 -8.10
CA LEU A 203 -6.82 9.54 -8.99
C LEU A 203 -6.43 9.04 -10.38
N PHE A 204 -5.33 9.55 -10.93
CA PHE A 204 -4.79 9.07 -12.20
C PHE A 204 -4.41 7.60 -12.11
N SER A 205 -3.66 7.21 -11.08
CA SER A 205 -3.29 5.81 -10.84
C SER A 205 -4.51 4.92 -10.63
N TYR A 206 -5.53 5.42 -9.93
CA TYR A 206 -6.78 4.72 -9.66
C TYR A 206 -7.55 4.45 -10.96
N TYR A 207 -7.65 5.46 -11.81
CA TYR A 207 -8.29 5.36 -13.11
C TYR A 207 -7.52 4.44 -14.06
N ALA A 208 -6.19 4.53 -14.11
CA ALA A 208 -5.35 3.63 -14.90
C ALA A 208 -5.58 2.16 -14.51
N THR A 209 -5.57 1.88 -13.21
CA THR A 209 -5.83 0.54 -12.67
C THR A 209 -7.23 0.04 -13.04
N PHE A 210 -8.24 0.92 -13.00
CA PHE A 210 -9.59 0.61 -13.46
C PHE A 210 -9.63 0.23 -14.95
N ILE A 211 -8.93 0.96 -15.83
CA ILE A 211 -8.89 0.63 -17.25
C ILE A 211 -8.27 -0.74 -17.49
N ILE A 212 -7.18 -1.07 -16.78
CA ILE A 212 -6.53 -2.40 -16.84
C ILE A 212 -7.52 -3.49 -16.44
N LEU A 213 -8.17 -3.36 -15.29
CA LEU A 213 -9.08 -4.40 -14.77
C LEU A 213 -10.41 -4.47 -15.53
N LYS A 214 -10.89 -3.35 -16.09
CA LYS A 214 -12.09 -3.33 -16.95
C LYS A 214 -11.87 -4.16 -18.22
N LYS A 215 -10.66 -4.10 -18.79
CA LYS A 215 -10.26 -4.82 -20.01
C LYS A 215 -9.76 -6.24 -19.76
N ASN A 216 -9.67 -6.69 -18.51
CA ASN A 216 -9.12 -8.00 -18.13
C ASN A 216 -10.07 -9.20 -18.42
N ARG A 217 -10.95 -9.07 -19.40
CA ARG A 217 -11.74 -10.19 -19.95
C ARG A 217 -10.91 -10.88 -21.02
N SER A 218 -11.00 -12.21 -21.11
CA SER A 218 -10.57 -12.89 -22.34
C SER A 218 -11.39 -12.32 -23.50
N ILE A 219 -10.70 -11.94 -24.58
CA ILE A 219 -11.32 -11.86 -25.91
C ILE A 219 -11.84 -13.26 -26.25
#